data_AF-A0A2R7SCC3-F1
#
_entry.id   AF-A0A2R7SCC3-F1
#
_cell.length_a   1.000
_cell.length_b   1.000
_cell.length_c   1.000
_cell.angle_alpha   90.00
_cell.angle_beta   90.00
_cell.angle_gamma   90.00
#
_symmetry.space_group_name_H-M   'P 1'
#
loop_
_entity.id
_entity.type
_entity.pdbx_description
1 polymer ?
#
loop_
_entity_poly.entity_id
_entity_poly.type
_entity_poly.pdbx_seq_one_letter_code
_entity_poly.pdbx_strand_id
1 'polypeptide(L)'
;MKRKWMAVAGLAATMMIAAGAVVVGAYQRFGGHINALGVALDKPSAFVATPSLTALSKDLVNAPVLRSVLTEDFAFYYEAHEDRLGLAGAIKRVAFEHEKTWRDNVIELALDQPSEVALWADSRGAARYWALAMTRGALARFIQELGQVAVKDAQLSLIADVPLATFALETVPVYALQLSPRRTLAIASRGNRVVVLSDPGLLFDNERKPDRAASAVLGSLLSGDARDQGLWRRHFALPEQPSPAHTLVAGGDLLALGYQQFFPALQALRVDVAPGGTALNTWVKQGSDWPASPWAALPA
;
A
#
# COMPACT_ATOMS: atom_id res chain seq x y z
N MET A 1 29.76 16.66 38.18
CA MET A 1 28.86 16.68 37.00
C MET A 1 29.28 15.79 35.82
N LYS A 2 30.53 15.33 35.70
CA LYS A 2 31.01 14.51 34.55
C LYS A 2 30.53 13.04 34.51
N ARG A 3 30.09 12.46 35.63
CA ARG A 3 29.74 11.01 35.72
C ARG A 3 28.34 10.65 35.19
N LYS A 4 27.43 11.64 35.09
CA LYS A 4 26.07 11.42 34.56
C LYS A 4 26.03 11.42 33.02
N TRP A 5 26.97 12.10 32.35
CA TRP A 5 27.02 12.16 30.88
C TRP A 5 27.53 10.85 30.25
N MET A 6 28.43 10.11 30.91
CA MET A 6 28.89 8.81 30.39
C MET A 6 27.83 7.71 30.49
N ALA A 7 26.92 7.79 31.47
CA ALA A 7 25.81 6.84 31.59
C ALA A 7 24.75 7.05 30.49
N VAL A 8 24.48 8.31 30.11
CA VAL A 8 23.55 8.64 29.00
C VAL A 8 24.15 8.25 27.65
N ALA A 9 25.47 8.46 27.46
CA ALA A 9 26.16 8.03 26.24
C ALA A 9 26.20 6.50 26.07
N GLY A 10 26.42 5.76 27.16
CA GLY A 10 26.39 4.29 27.16
C GLY A 10 24.99 3.71 26.86
N LEU A 11 23.93 4.36 27.37
CA LEU A 11 22.54 3.98 27.11
C LEU A 11 22.11 4.30 25.67
N ALA A 12 22.54 5.44 25.11
CA ALA A 12 22.28 5.79 23.71
C ALA A 12 23.02 4.84 22.74
N ALA A 13 24.26 4.45 23.05
CA ALA A 13 25.04 3.52 22.24
C ALA A 13 24.45 2.09 22.27
N THR A 14 23.96 1.63 23.42
CA THR A 14 23.29 0.31 23.52
C THR A 14 21.90 0.32 22.88
N MET A 15 21.15 1.43 22.95
CA MET A 15 19.89 1.58 22.20
C MET A 15 20.11 1.57 20.69
N MET A 16 21.17 2.21 20.18
CA MET A 16 21.50 2.16 18.75
C MET A 16 21.94 0.76 18.29
N ILE A 17 22.68 0.01 19.11
CA ILE A 17 23.08 -1.36 18.78
C ILE A 17 21.88 -2.31 18.81
N ALA A 18 20.97 -2.15 19.78
CA ALA A 18 19.75 -2.96 19.87
C ALA A 18 18.77 -2.64 18.71
N ALA A 19 18.58 -1.36 18.38
CA ALA A 19 17.80 -0.94 17.22
C ALA A 19 18.41 -1.49 15.92
N GLY A 20 19.74 -1.39 15.76
CA GLY A 20 20.46 -1.94 14.62
C GLY A 20 20.34 -3.47 14.48
N ALA A 21 20.39 -4.22 15.59
CA ALA A 21 20.27 -5.68 15.57
C ALA A 21 18.85 -6.16 15.21
N VAL A 22 17.80 -5.47 15.69
CA VAL A 22 16.40 -5.76 15.32
C VAL A 22 16.15 -5.42 13.85
N VAL A 23 16.73 -4.31 13.35
CA VAL A 23 16.69 -3.94 11.93
C VAL A 23 17.42 -4.97 11.03
N VAL A 24 18.43 -5.70 11.53
CA VAL A 24 19.17 -6.69 10.73
C VAL A 24 18.40 -8.03 10.53
N GLY A 25 17.53 -8.41 11.47
CA GLY A 25 16.83 -9.69 11.44
C GLY A 25 15.64 -9.76 10.48
N ALA A 26 14.91 -8.64 10.28
CA ALA A 26 13.66 -8.63 9.51
C ALA A 26 13.85 -8.52 7.97
N TYR A 27 15.07 -8.29 7.48
CA TYR A 27 15.31 -7.74 6.13
C TYR A 27 16.15 -8.61 5.18
N GLN A 28 16.47 -9.86 5.52
CA GLN A 28 17.48 -10.66 4.82
C GLN A 28 17.10 -11.24 3.43
N ARG A 29 16.08 -10.74 2.72
CA ARG A 29 15.55 -11.44 1.52
C ARG A 29 15.23 -10.57 0.29
N PHE A 30 16.11 -9.66 -0.11
CA PHE A 30 15.82 -8.80 -1.26
C PHE A 30 17.01 -8.68 -2.23
N GLY A 31 16.75 -8.68 -3.54
CA GLY A 31 17.72 -8.84 -4.63
C GLY A 31 17.21 -8.35 -5.99
N GLY A 32 16.88 -7.07 -6.13
CA GLY A 32 16.29 -6.45 -7.33
C GLY A 32 17.12 -5.31 -7.93
N HIS A 33 16.82 -4.89 -9.17
CA HIS A 33 17.59 -3.90 -9.95
C HIS A 33 17.05 -2.45 -9.90
N ILE A 34 15.83 -2.25 -9.37
CA ILE A 34 15.19 -0.91 -9.25
C ILE A 34 15.22 -0.55 -7.76
N ASN A 35 14.33 -1.18 -7.01
CA ASN A 35 14.48 -1.41 -5.59
C ASN A 35 14.85 -2.88 -5.38
N ALA A 36 14.99 -3.29 -4.14
CA ALA A 36 15.39 -4.65 -3.79
C ALA A 36 14.37 -5.74 -4.23
N LEU A 37 13.20 -5.33 -4.73
CA LEU A 37 12.15 -6.18 -5.27
C LEU A 37 12.03 -6.11 -6.80
N GLY A 38 12.76 -5.20 -7.46
CA GLY A 38 12.65 -4.95 -8.90
C GLY A 38 11.32 -4.32 -9.32
N VAL A 39 10.64 -3.62 -8.42
CA VAL A 39 9.31 -3.04 -8.66
C VAL A 39 9.41 -1.54 -8.93
N ALA A 40 8.86 -1.07 -10.06
CA ALA A 40 8.77 0.35 -10.39
C ALA A 40 7.52 0.99 -9.76
N LEU A 41 7.67 1.75 -8.67
CA LEU A 41 6.54 2.35 -7.93
C LEU A 41 5.70 3.36 -8.72
N ASP A 42 6.21 3.87 -9.84
CA ASP A 42 5.50 4.76 -10.75
C ASP A 42 4.64 4.02 -11.79
N LYS A 43 4.80 2.68 -11.91
CA LYS A 43 4.13 1.84 -12.92
C LYS A 43 3.41 0.64 -12.29
N PRO A 44 2.32 0.88 -11.53
CA PRO A 44 1.46 -0.19 -11.06
C PRO A 44 0.74 -0.93 -12.19
N SER A 45 0.48 -2.22 -11.99
CA SER A 45 -0.33 -3.06 -12.89
C SER A 45 -1.83 -2.94 -12.63
N ALA A 46 -2.22 -2.54 -11.42
CA ALA A 46 -3.60 -2.25 -11.07
C ALA A 46 -3.72 -1.13 -10.04
N PHE A 47 -4.90 -0.53 -9.99
CA PHE A 47 -5.19 0.62 -9.18
C PHE A 47 -6.65 0.67 -8.74
N VAL A 48 -6.86 1.09 -7.50
CA VAL A 48 -8.17 1.33 -6.93
C VAL A 48 -8.18 2.74 -6.37
N ALA A 49 -9.05 3.58 -6.92
CA ALA A 49 -9.41 4.87 -6.35
C ALA A 49 -10.77 4.73 -5.67
N THR A 50 -10.83 5.01 -4.37
CA THR A 50 -12.07 4.89 -3.60
C THR A 50 -12.29 6.09 -2.68
N PRO A 51 -13.54 6.58 -2.55
CA PRO A 51 -13.90 7.54 -1.50
C PRO A 51 -13.83 6.92 -0.09
N SER A 52 -14.00 5.60 0.05
CA SER A 52 -13.97 4.88 1.32
C SER A 52 -13.66 3.39 1.10
N LEU A 53 -12.64 2.85 1.77
CA LEU A 53 -12.31 1.41 1.74
C LEU A 53 -13.38 0.58 2.45
N THR A 54 -14.00 1.15 3.49
CA THR A 54 -15.11 0.52 4.21
C THR A 54 -16.31 0.34 3.28
N ALA A 55 -16.69 1.38 2.53
CA ALA A 55 -17.79 1.34 1.58
C ALA A 55 -17.49 0.46 0.35
N LEU A 56 -16.24 0.46 -0.12
CA LEU A 56 -15.82 -0.30 -1.31
C LEU A 56 -16.26 -1.77 -1.24
N SER A 57 -15.97 -2.45 -0.14
CA SER A 57 -16.34 -3.88 0.01
C SER A 57 -17.86 -4.08 -0.02
N LYS A 58 -18.62 -3.22 0.66
CA LYS A 58 -20.09 -3.26 0.71
C LYS A 58 -20.69 -3.02 -0.67
N ASP A 59 -20.19 -2.00 -1.37
CA ASP A 59 -20.71 -1.55 -2.67
C ASP A 59 -20.37 -2.55 -3.79
N LEU A 60 -19.19 -3.18 -3.75
CA LEU A 60 -18.82 -4.27 -4.65
C LEU A 60 -19.75 -5.49 -4.52
N VAL A 61 -20.11 -5.87 -3.28
CA VAL A 61 -21.03 -6.99 -3.02
C VAL A 61 -22.47 -6.67 -3.45
N ASN A 62 -22.88 -5.41 -3.33
CA ASN A 62 -24.20 -4.96 -3.74
C ASN A 62 -24.35 -4.83 -5.27
N ALA A 63 -23.24 -4.67 -6.00
CA ALA A 63 -23.26 -4.56 -7.45
C ALA A 63 -23.71 -5.89 -8.11
N PRO A 64 -24.77 -5.90 -8.95
CA PRO A 64 -25.43 -7.12 -9.40
C PRO A 64 -24.53 -8.15 -10.11
N VAL A 65 -23.63 -7.69 -10.97
CA VAL A 65 -22.72 -8.55 -11.76
C VAL A 65 -21.51 -9.02 -10.93
N LEU A 66 -21.08 -8.23 -9.95
CA LEU A 66 -19.97 -8.61 -9.07
C LEU A 66 -20.42 -9.60 -7.99
N ARG A 67 -21.67 -9.49 -7.53
CA ARG A 67 -22.27 -10.44 -6.59
C ARG A 67 -22.30 -11.87 -7.10
N SER A 68 -22.42 -12.08 -8.42
CA SER A 68 -22.40 -13.41 -9.03
C SER A 68 -20.98 -13.97 -9.23
N VAL A 69 -19.95 -13.12 -9.18
CA VAL A 69 -18.53 -13.52 -9.30
C VAL A 69 -17.88 -13.70 -7.93
N LEU A 70 -18.26 -12.88 -6.95
CA LEU A 70 -17.87 -12.96 -5.55
C LEU A 70 -18.73 -14.01 -4.81
N THR A 71 -18.67 -15.26 -5.25
CA THR A 71 -19.41 -16.36 -4.63
C THR A 71 -18.77 -16.80 -3.31
N GLU A 72 -19.53 -17.57 -2.53
CA GLU A 72 -19.07 -18.20 -1.29
C GLU A 72 -17.81 -19.06 -1.51
N ASP A 73 -17.66 -19.69 -2.68
CA ASP A 73 -16.46 -20.45 -3.05
C ASP A 73 -15.21 -19.55 -3.21
N PHE A 74 -15.37 -18.32 -3.70
CA PHE A 74 -14.28 -17.35 -3.77
C PHE A 74 -13.88 -16.89 -2.36
N ALA A 75 -14.86 -16.62 -1.49
CA ALA A 75 -14.61 -16.30 -0.09
C ALA A 75 -13.91 -17.48 0.64
N PHE A 76 -14.38 -18.71 0.44
CA PHE A 76 -13.83 -19.92 1.04
C PHE A 76 -12.40 -20.21 0.56
N TYR A 77 -12.09 -20.03 -0.73
CA TYR A 77 -10.73 -20.21 -1.25
C TYR A 77 -9.72 -19.27 -0.58
N TYR A 78 -10.11 -18.02 -0.32
CA TYR A 78 -9.24 -17.04 0.33
C TYR A 78 -9.25 -17.14 1.86
N GLU A 79 -10.34 -17.60 2.48
CA GLU A 79 -10.43 -17.84 3.92
C GLU A 79 -9.64 -19.10 4.35
N ALA A 80 -9.65 -20.17 3.54
CA ALA A 80 -8.90 -21.39 3.80
C ALA A 80 -7.37 -21.23 3.64
N HIS A 81 -6.90 -20.17 2.97
CA HIS A 81 -5.49 -19.87 2.77
C HIS A 81 -5.11 -18.59 3.52
N GLU A 82 -5.13 -18.66 4.85
CA GLU A 82 -4.82 -17.58 5.81
C GLU A 82 -3.49 -16.85 5.49
N ASP A 83 -2.54 -17.56 4.88
CA ASP A 83 -1.25 -17.07 4.40
C ASP A 83 -1.33 -16.00 3.32
N ARG A 84 -2.49 -15.82 2.65
CA ARG A 84 -2.68 -14.87 1.54
C ARG A 84 -3.37 -13.59 1.97
N LEU A 85 -4.23 -13.62 2.98
CA LEU A 85 -4.88 -12.46 3.61
C LEU A 85 -4.22 -12.02 4.93
N GLY A 86 -2.89 -12.09 5.04
CA GLY A 86 -2.19 -11.67 6.26
C GLY A 86 -2.21 -10.17 6.59
N LEU A 87 -3.07 -9.36 5.95
CA LEU A 87 -3.50 -8.07 6.51
C LEU A 87 -4.78 -8.25 7.35
N ALA A 88 -5.82 -8.90 6.82
CA ALA A 88 -7.03 -9.20 7.58
C ALA A 88 -6.77 -10.17 8.74
N GLY A 89 -5.96 -11.21 8.54
CA GLY A 89 -5.54 -12.12 9.62
C GLY A 89 -4.65 -11.44 10.68
N ALA A 90 -3.74 -10.55 10.26
CA ALA A 90 -2.92 -9.77 11.18
C ALA A 90 -3.75 -8.72 11.94
N ILE A 91 -4.66 -8.01 11.27
CA ILE A 91 -5.61 -7.08 11.89
C ILE A 91 -6.53 -7.83 12.85
N LYS A 92 -7.03 -9.01 12.48
CA LYS A 92 -7.87 -9.85 13.34
C LYS A 92 -7.09 -10.35 14.56
N ARG A 93 -5.81 -10.72 14.44
CA ARG A 93 -4.95 -11.11 15.58
C ARG A 93 -4.63 -9.92 16.50
N VAL A 94 -4.28 -8.76 15.93
CA VAL A 94 -4.04 -7.51 16.67
C VAL A 94 -5.32 -7.00 17.35
N ALA A 95 -6.50 -7.21 16.73
CA ALA A 95 -7.80 -6.83 17.27
C ALA A 95 -8.35 -7.83 18.31
N PHE A 96 -8.06 -9.12 18.17
CA PHE A 96 -8.50 -10.15 19.14
C PHE A 96 -7.72 -10.10 20.46
N GLU A 97 -6.45 -9.70 20.43
CA GLU A 97 -5.61 -9.73 21.62
C GLU A 97 -5.82 -8.52 22.56
N HIS A 98 -6.50 -7.44 22.14
CA HIS A 98 -6.68 -6.24 22.97
C HIS A 98 -8.01 -5.53 22.67
N GLU A 99 -8.87 -5.42 23.69
CA GLU A 99 -10.14 -4.68 23.81
C GLU A 99 -10.90 -4.34 22.50
N LYS A 100 -11.85 -5.23 22.15
CA LYS A 100 -12.68 -5.22 20.93
C LYS A 100 -13.45 -3.93 20.64
N THR A 101 -13.94 -3.20 21.63
CA THR A 101 -15.01 -2.21 21.40
C THR A 101 -14.52 -0.83 20.95
N TRP A 102 -13.26 -0.47 21.21
CA TRP A 102 -12.74 0.88 20.90
C TRP A 102 -11.96 0.94 19.58
N ARG A 103 -11.38 -0.18 19.15
CA ARG A 103 -10.51 -0.26 17.96
C ARG A 103 -11.28 -0.34 16.65
N ASP A 104 -12.42 -1.02 16.66
CA ASP A 104 -13.23 -1.22 15.45
C ASP A 104 -13.72 0.11 14.87
N ASN A 105 -14.16 1.05 15.72
CA ASN A 105 -14.59 2.38 15.30
C ASN A 105 -13.45 3.25 14.75
N VAL A 106 -12.23 3.13 15.28
CA VAL A 106 -11.07 3.92 14.83
C VAL A 106 -10.55 3.40 13.50
N ILE A 107 -10.53 2.07 13.32
CA ILE A 107 -10.16 1.43 12.05
C ILE A 107 -11.21 1.76 10.98
N GLU A 108 -12.50 1.66 11.31
CA GLU A 108 -13.58 2.03 10.39
C GLU A 108 -13.47 3.50 9.96
N LEU A 109 -13.22 4.41 10.90
CA LEU A 109 -13.02 5.84 10.61
C LEU A 109 -11.75 6.11 9.77
N ALA A 110 -10.69 5.33 9.98
CA ALA A 110 -9.44 5.40 9.21
C ALA A 110 -9.63 4.92 7.76
N LEU A 111 -10.40 3.85 7.58
CA LEU A 111 -10.69 3.25 6.28
C LEU A 111 -11.82 3.96 5.53
N ASP A 112 -12.61 4.79 6.21
CA ASP A 112 -13.65 5.63 5.59
C ASP A 112 -13.10 6.89 4.91
N GLN A 113 -11.78 7.02 4.81
CA GLN A 113 -11.14 8.12 4.11
C GLN A 113 -10.92 7.82 2.61
N PRO A 114 -10.89 8.86 1.77
CA PRO A 114 -10.46 8.73 0.39
C PRO A 114 -9.06 8.13 0.32
N SER A 115 -8.94 7.08 -0.47
CA SER A 115 -7.70 6.31 -0.56
C SER A 115 -7.48 5.76 -1.95
N GLU A 116 -6.20 5.57 -2.22
CA GLU A 116 -5.68 5.07 -3.48
C GLU A 116 -4.80 3.87 -3.20
N VAL A 117 -5.14 2.74 -3.82
CA VAL A 117 -4.38 1.51 -3.72
C VAL A 117 -3.76 1.21 -5.06
N ALA A 118 -2.44 1.11 -5.11
CA ALA A 118 -1.70 0.65 -6.27
C ALA A 118 -1.18 -0.77 -6.03
N LEU A 119 -1.23 -1.63 -7.05
CA LEU A 119 -0.78 -3.02 -6.97
C LEU A 119 0.21 -3.33 -8.10
N TRP A 120 1.19 -4.16 -7.79
CA TRP A 120 2.16 -4.68 -8.75
C TRP A 120 2.15 -6.20 -8.76
N ALA A 121 2.19 -6.74 -9.97
CA ALA A 121 2.44 -8.15 -10.20
C ALA A 121 3.91 -8.50 -9.84
N ASP A 122 4.12 -9.69 -9.30
CA ASP A 122 5.45 -10.28 -9.23
C ASP A 122 5.85 -10.89 -10.59
N SER A 123 7.06 -11.46 -10.66
CA SER A 123 7.56 -12.15 -11.85
C SER A 123 6.67 -13.30 -12.38
N ARG A 124 5.71 -13.78 -11.58
CA ARG A 124 4.77 -14.85 -11.94
C ARG A 124 3.38 -14.32 -12.29
N GLY A 125 3.18 -13.01 -12.29
CA GLY A 125 1.90 -12.37 -12.61
C GLY A 125 0.94 -12.22 -11.42
N ALA A 126 1.36 -12.54 -10.19
CA ALA A 126 0.49 -12.44 -9.02
C ALA A 126 0.60 -11.05 -8.35
N ALA A 127 -0.53 -10.42 -8.00
CA ALA A 127 -0.54 -9.16 -7.23
C ALA A 127 0.02 -9.39 -5.82
N ARG A 128 1.29 -9.06 -5.62
CA ARG A 128 2.02 -9.38 -4.39
C ARG A 128 2.49 -8.14 -3.63
N TYR A 129 2.77 -7.08 -4.36
CA TYR A 129 3.18 -5.81 -3.79
C TYR A 129 2.05 -4.80 -3.93
N TRP A 130 1.86 -4.00 -2.91
CA TRP A 130 0.84 -2.96 -2.91
C TRP A 130 1.29 -1.75 -2.11
N ALA A 131 0.69 -0.62 -2.45
CA ALA A 131 0.89 0.66 -1.81
C ALA A 131 -0.46 1.30 -1.59
N LEU A 132 -0.65 1.90 -0.44
CA LEU A 132 -1.87 2.57 -0.02
C LEU A 132 -1.52 4.02 0.31
N ALA A 133 -2.05 4.96 -0.46
CA ALA A 133 -1.94 6.38 -0.20
C ALA A 133 -3.29 6.91 0.28
N MET A 134 -3.30 7.60 1.42
CA MET A 134 -4.53 8.16 2.00
C MET A 134 -4.28 9.45 2.77
N THR A 135 -5.36 10.12 3.13
CA THR A 135 -5.30 11.27 4.03
C THR A 135 -5.06 10.81 5.48
N ARG A 136 -4.26 11.59 6.21
CA ARG A 136 -3.80 11.23 7.54
C ARG A 136 -4.94 11.25 8.55
N GLY A 137 -5.92 12.14 8.43
CA GLY A 137 -7.03 12.39 9.37
C GLY A 137 -7.24 11.32 10.47
N ALA A 138 -7.87 10.20 10.12
CA ALA A 138 -8.21 9.15 11.08
C ALA A 138 -7.07 8.12 11.30
N LEU A 139 -6.20 7.89 10.31
CA LEU A 139 -5.01 7.04 10.47
C LEU A 139 -3.95 7.67 11.39
N ALA A 140 -3.84 9.00 11.44
CA ALA A 140 -2.96 9.73 12.35
C ALA A 140 -3.36 9.51 13.80
N ARG A 141 -4.67 9.61 14.09
CA ARG A 141 -5.20 9.34 15.43
C ARG A 141 -4.90 7.90 15.82
N PHE A 142 -5.16 6.96 14.92
CA PHE A 142 -4.81 5.55 15.11
C PHE A 142 -3.32 5.33 15.41
N ILE A 143 -2.42 5.88 14.58
CA ILE A 143 -0.96 5.74 14.77
C ILE A 143 -0.49 6.46 16.06
N GLN A 144 -1.06 7.61 16.39
CA GLN A 144 -0.71 8.37 17.60
C GLN A 144 -1.16 7.63 18.87
N GLU A 145 -2.33 7.00 18.86
CA GLU A 145 -2.85 6.17 19.95
C GLU A 145 -2.06 4.86 20.06
N LEU A 146 -1.74 4.21 18.93
CA LEU A 146 -0.84 3.06 18.90
C LEU A 146 0.55 3.42 19.42
N GLY A 147 1.09 4.58 19.07
CA GLY A 147 2.39 5.05 19.57
C GLY A 147 2.42 5.26 21.09
N GLN A 148 1.28 5.53 21.73
CA GLN A 148 1.17 5.65 23.19
C GLN A 148 1.03 4.28 23.88
N VAL A 149 0.40 3.31 23.23
CA VAL A 149 0.15 1.96 23.77
C VAL A 149 1.30 0.97 23.46
N ALA A 150 1.93 1.08 22.29
CA ALA A 150 2.95 0.17 21.77
C ALA A 150 4.36 0.38 22.35
N VAL A 151 4.55 1.30 23.31
CA VAL A 151 5.83 1.51 24.01
C VAL A 151 6.29 0.25 24.78
N LYS A 152 5.44 -0.77 24.91
CA LYS A 152 5.76 -2.01 25.65
C LYS A 152 6.02 -3.27 24.81
N ASP A 153 5.66 -3.30 23.53
CA ASP A 153 5.95 -4.42 22.61
C ASP A 153 6.32 -3.90 21.21
N ALA A 154 7.59 -4.06 20.86
CA ALA A 154 8.28 -3.39 19.74
C ALA A 154 7.88 -3.90 18.33
N GLN A 155 6.62 -3.74 17.95
CA GLN A 155 6.13 -4.09 16.60
C GLN A 155 6.30 -2.95 15.59
N LEU A 156 6.52 -1.72 16.06
CA LEU A 156 6.80 -0.54 15.22
C LEU A 156 8.25 -0.08 15.47
N SER A 157 9.05 -0.02 14.40
CA SER A 157 10.45 0.41 14.47
C SER A 157 10.76 1.47 13.41
N LEU A 158 11.57 2.47 13.75
CA LEU A 158 12.11 3.40 12.76
C LEU A 158 13.19 2.68 11.94
N ILE A 159 13.10 2.71 10.61
CA ILE A 159 14.00 1.96 9.73
C ILE A 159 14.92 2.82 8.88
N ALA A 160 14.47 4.03 8.49
CA ALA A 160 15.30 4.99 7.78
C ALA A 160 14.66 6.38 7.75
N ASP A 161 15.46 7.40 7.49
CA ASP A 161 15.01 8.69 6.99
C ASP A 161 15.19 8.73 5.46
N VAL A 162 14.09 8.85 4.72
CA VAL A 162 14.10 8.80 3.26
C VAL A 162 14.04 10.22 2.68
N PRO A 163 14.98 10.62 1.80
CA PRO A 163 14.94 11.93 1.15
C PRO A 163 13.79 11.98 0.15
N LEU A 164 12.99 13.06 0.16
CA LEU A 164 11.78 13.13 -0.68
C LEU A 164 12.03 13.57 -2.12
N ALA A 165 13.23 14.05 -2.43
CA ALA A 165 13.65 14.36 -3.79
C ALA A 165 15.18 14.27 -3.91
N THR A 166 15.65 14.16 -5.15
CA THR A 166 17.09 14.01 -5.48
C THR A 166 17.96 15.15 -4.92
N PHE A 167 17.39 16.34 -4.71
CA PHE A 167 18.09 17.52 -4.18
C PHE A 167 17.41 18.12 -2.94
N ALA A 168 16.49 17.40 -2.28
CA ALA A 168 15.81 17.91 -1.09
C ALA A 168 16.67 17.70 0.16
N LEU A 169 16.75 18.74 1.01
CA LEU A 169 17.21 18.64 2.40
C LEU A 169 16.15 18.02 3.31
N GLU A 170 14.93 17.84 2.81
CA GLU A 170 13.80 17.29 3.54
C GLU A 170 13.79 15.76 3.43
N THR A 171 13.83 15.12 4.59
CA THR A 171 13.67 13.67 4.74
C THR A 171 12.40 13.35 5.52
N VAL A 172 11.81 12.19 5.25
CA VAL A 172 10.68 11.66 6.01
C VAL A 172 11.09 10.38 6.73
N PRO A 173 10.78 10.26 8.03
CA PRO A 173 10.99 9.01 8.75
C PRO A 173 10.06 7.94 8.19
N VAL A 174 10.64 6.79 7.87
CA VAL A 174 9.93 5.57 7.46
C VAL A 174 9.96 4.60 8.62
N TYR A 175 8.79 4.12 9.02
CA TYR A 175 8.60 3.16 10.09
C TYR A 175 8.26 1.78 9.51
N ALA A 176 8.83 0.72 10.07
CA ALA A 176 8.43 -0.65 9.82
C ALA A 176 7.43 -1.11 10.88
N LEU A 177 6.28 -1.59 10.42
CA LEU A 177 5.31 -2.30 11.24
C LEU A 177 5.39 -3.80 10.93
N GLN A 178 5.92 -4.58 11.88
CA GLN A 178 6.04 -6.03 11.73
C GLN A 178 4.71 -6.70 12.11
N LEU A 179 3.98 -7.20 11.12
CA LEU A 179 2.73 -7.93 11.32
C LEU A 179 2.97 -9.41 11.61
N SER A 180 4.01 -9.97 11.00
CA SER A 180 4.45 -11.35 11.24
C SER A 180 5.93 -11.51 10.86
N PRO A 181 6.58 -12.65 11.17
CA PRO A 181 7.97 -12.91 10.75
C PRO A 181 8.19 -12.86 9.23
N ARG A 182 7.13 -12.89 8.43
CA ARG A 182 7.18 -12.87 6.96
C ARG A 182 6.51 -11.62 6.35
N ARG A 183 5.93 -10.74 7.16
CA ARG A 183 5.16 -9.58 6.69
C ARG A 183 5.51 -8.35 7.51
N THR A 184 6.15 -7.39 6.86
CA THR A 184 6.53 -6.11 7.43
C THR A 184 6.00 -5.03 6.50
N LEU A 185 5.23 -4.08 7.04
CA LEU A 185 4.77 -2.92 6.28
C LEU A 185 5.73 -1.75 6.50
N ALA A 186 5.91 -0.92 5.48
CA ALA A 186 6.58 0.38 5.64
C ALA A 186 5.55 1.51 5.65
N ILE A 187 5.66 2.41 6.61
CA ILE A 187 4.73 3.52 6.83
C ILE A 187 5.52 4.81 6.82
N ALA A 188 5.12 5.74 5.96
CA ALA A 188 5.70 7.07 5.86
C ALA A 188 4.57 8.11 5.88
N SER A 189 4.82 9.26 6.47
CA SER A 189 3.79 10.31 6.55
C SER A 189 4.38 11.71 6.56
N ARG A 190 3.71 12.63 5.86
CA ARG A 190 4.05 14.06 5.78
C ARG A 190 2.77 14.87 5.73
N GLY A 191 2.71 15.97 6.49
CA GLY A 191 1.52 16.82 6.55
C GLY A 191 0.26 16.03 6.90
N ASN A 192 -0.73 16.05 6.00
CA ASN A 192 -1.98 15.27 6.10
C ASN A 192 -2.00 14.05 5.15
N ARG A 193 -0.84 13.47 4.80
CA ARG A 193 -0.75 12.30 3.93
C ARG A 193 -0.03 11.15 4.63
N VAL A 194 -0.50 9.94 4.37
CA VAL A 194 0.17 8.69 4.77
C VAL A 194 0.29 7.80 3.55
N VAL A 195 1.44 7.16 3.44
CA VAL A 195 1.69 6.07 2.50
C VAL A 195 2.07 4.83 3.29
N VAL A 196 1.38 3.74 3.01
CA VAL A 196 1.66 2.40 3.56
C VAL A 196 2.08 1.51 2.40
N LEU A 197 3.18 0.80 2.57
CA LEU A 197 3.75 -0.10 1.58
C LEU A 197 3.77 -1.52 2.12
N SER A 198 3.44 -2.49 1.27
CA SER A 198 3.36 -3.90 1.63
C SER A 198 4.69 -4.51 2.09
N ASP A 199 5.80 -3.93 1.65
CA ASP A 199 7.16 -4.38 1.92
C ASP A 199 8.10 -3.17 1.87
N PRO A 200 9.00 -2.98 2.85
CA PRO A 200 9.92 -1.86 2.82
C PRO A 200 10.96 -1.97 1.69
N GLY A 201 11.24 -3.17 1.18
CA GLY A 201 12.05 -3.40 -0.02
C GLY A 201 11.51 -2.71 -1.28
N LEU A 202 10.30 -2.13 -1.22
CA LEU A 202 9.79 -1.23 -2.25
C LEU A 202 10.49 0.14 -2.26
N LEU A 203 11.06 0.58 -1.14
CA LEU A 203 11.74 1.87 -0.99
C LEU A 203 13.26 1.78 -1.00
N PHE A 204 13.83 0.62 -0.68
CA PHE A 204 15.26 0.45 -0.51
C PHE A 204 15.85 -0.44 -1.60
N ASP A 205 17.08 -0.17 -1.99
CA ASP A 205 17.89 -1.04 -2.85
C ASP A 205 18.49 -2.23 -2.07
N ASN A 206 19.27 -3.08 -2.75
CA ASN A 206 19.91 -4.24 -2.13
C ASN A 206 20.99 -3.86 -1.10
N GLU A 207 21.52 -2.64 -1.19
CA GLU A 207 22.49 -2.07 -0.25
C GLU A 207 21.80 -1.39 0.94
N ARG A 208 20.46 -1.47 1.00
CA ARG A 208 19.60 -0.88 2.04
C ARG A 208 19.64 0.64 2.05
N LYS A 209 19.99 1.24 0.92
CA LYS A 209 19.90 2.69 0.72
C LYS A 209 18.56 3.03 0.08
N PRO A 210 17.97 4.19 0.40
CA PRO A 210 16.76 4.62 -0.27
C PRO A 210 16.97 4.66 -1.79
N ASP A 211 16.18 3.92 -2.53
CA ASP A 211 16.19 3.97 -3.99
C ASP A 211 15.67 5.34 -4.46
N ARG A 212 16.35 5.95 -5.43
CA ARG A 212 16.03 7.32 -5.87
C ARG A 212 14.68 7.42 -6.55
N ALA A 213 14.33 6.43 -7.40
CA ALA A 213 13.06 6.43 -8.11
C ALA A 213 11.90 6.22 -7.14
N ALA A 214 12.01 5.24 -6.25
CA ALA A 214 11.03 4.96 -5.21
C ALA A 214 10.84 6.14 -4.26
N SER A 215 11.94 6.79 -3.86
CA SER A 215 11.91 7.97 -2.98
C SER A 215 11.21 9.17 -3.62
N ALA A 216 11.41 9.39 -4.94
CA ALA A 216 10.71 10.44 -5.68
C ALA A 216 9.20 10.18 -5.73
N VAL A 217 8.78 8.93 -6.00
CA VAL A 217 7.35 8.55 -5.98
C VAL A 217 6.76 8.75 -4.59
N LEU A 218 7.47 8.35 -3.53
CA LEU A 218 7.05 8.58 -2.15
C LEU A 218 6.89 10.08 -1.86
N GLY A 219 7.82 10.91 -2.34
CA GLY A 219 7.75 12.38 -2.26
C GLY A 219 6.49 12.95 -2.92
N SER A 220 6.13 12.48 -4.12
CA SER A 220 4.91 12.89 -4.82
C SER A 220 3.64 12.46 -4.09
N LEU A 221 3.57 11.22 -3.61
CA LEU A 221 2.38 10.71 -2.88
C LEU A 221 2.14 11.41 -1.54
N LEU A 222 3.24 11.84 -0.89
CA LEU A 222 3.24 12.57 0.37
C LEU A 222 3.23 14.09 0.17
N SER A 223 3.19 14.60 -1.07
CA SER A 223 3.16 16.03 -1.35
C SER A 223 1.85 16.67 -0.92
N GLY A 224 1.87 17.98 -0.66
CA GLY A 224 0.66 18.76 -0.39
C GLY A 224 -0.07 19.19 -1.66
N ASP A 225 0.54 18.98 -2.83
CA ASP A 225 0.00 19.34 -4.13
C ASP A 225 -0.82 18.19 -4.74
N ALA A 226 -2.07 18.48 -5.11
CA ALA A 226 -2.99 17.48 -5.65
C ALA A 226 -2.52 16.88 -6.98
N ARG A 227 -1.80 17.66 -7.80
CA ARG A 227 -1.20 17.18 -9.04
C ARG A 227 -0.13 16.16 -8.73
N ASP A 228 0.81 16.44 -7.84
CA ASP A 228 1.85 15.46 -7.49
C ASP A 228 1.25 14.17 -6.93
N GLN A 229 0.22 14.27 -6.08
CA GLN A 229 -0.49 13.12 -5.52
C GLN A 229 -1.14 12.24 -6.58
N GLY A 230 -1.64 12.83 -7.68
CA GLY A 230 -2.31 12.14 -8.78
C GLY A 230 -1.39 11.32 -9.70
N LEU A 231 -0.19 10.94 -9.25
CA LEU A 231 0.79 10.21 -10.05
C LEU A 231 0.22 8.89 -10.61
N TRP A 232 -0.43 8.08 -9.78
CA TRP A 232 -1.04 6.83 -10.22
C TRP A 232 -2.25 7.07 -11.11
N ARG A 233 -3.12 8.04 -10.78
CA ARG A 233 -4.25 8.41 -11.65
C ARG A 233 -3.81 8.76 -13.06
N ARG A 234 -2.76 9.58 -13.19
CA ARG A 234 -2.18 9.90 -14.50
C ARG A 234 -1.62 8.70 -15.23
N HIS A 235 -0.99 7.77 -14.52
CA HIS A 235 -0.52 6.52 -15.11
C HIS A 235 -1.67 5.78 -15.80
N PHE A 236 -2.83 5.68 -15.14
CA PHE A 236 -4.03 5.02 -15.68
C PHE A 236 -4.94 5.94 -16.52
N ALA A 237 -4.48 7.13 -16.91
CA ALA A 237 -5.26 8.12 -17.66
C ALA A 237 -6.62 8.48 -16.99
N LEU A 238 -6.69 8.40 -15.66
CA LEU A 238 -7.88 8.73 -14.88
C LEU A 238 -7.92 10.24 -14.55
N PRO A 239 -9.12 10.80 -14.29
CA PRO A 239 -9.26 12.17 -13.80
C PRO A 239 -8.45 12.39 -12.52
N GLU A 240 -7.74 13.53 -12.44
CA GLU A 240 -6.91 13.88 -11.27
C GLU A 240 -7.75 14.11 -10.01
N GLN A 241 -9.03 14.46 -10.17
CA GLN A 241 -9.94 14.68 -9.05
C GLN A 241 -10.56 13.36 -8.57
N PRO A 242 -10.69 13.14 -7.25
CA PRO A 242 -11.40 11.99 -6.70
C PRO A 242 -12.85 11.96 -7.19
N SER A 243 -13.29 10.80 -7.69
CA SER A 243 -14.67 10.54 -8.05
C SER A 243 -15.47 10.10 -6.81
N PRO A 244 -16.78 10.41 -6.72
CA PRO A 244 -17.65 9.80 -5.72
C PRO A 244 -17.89 8.31 -5.96
N ALA A 245 -17.54 7.79 -7.14
CA ALA A 245 -17.58 6.36 -7.45
C ALA A 245 -16.27 5.66 -7.07
N HIS A 246 -16.34 4.35 -6.82
CA HIS A 246 -15.16 3.49 -6.73
C HIS A 246 -14.66 3.18 -8.14
N THR A 247 -13.41 3.48 -8.45
CA THR A 247 -12.78 3.15 -9.73
C THR A 247 -11.72 2.08 -9.52
N LEU A 248 -11.87 0.95 -10.20
CA LEU A 248 -10.91 -0.15 -10.22
C LEU A 248 -10.36 -0.28 -11.64
N VAL A 249 -9.05 -0.30 -11.78
CA VAL A 249 -8.35 -0.46 -13.06
C VAL A 249 -7.32 -1.58 -12.93
N ALA A 250 -7.25 -2.47 -13.89
CA ALA A 250 -6.27 -3.55 -13.91
C ALA A 250 -5.79 -3.86 -15.32
N GLY A 251 -4.51 -4.17 -15.44
CA GLY A 251 -3.86 -4.51 -16.70
C GLY A 251 -4.09 -5.96 -17.07
N GLY A 252 -4.05 -6.26 -18.36
CA GLY A 252 -4.18 -7.63 -18.86
C GLY A 252 -3.10 -8.57 -18.32
N ASP A 253 -1.91 -8.05 -18.03
CA ASP A 253 -0.83 -8.75 -17.36
C ASP A 253 -1.26 -9.30 -15.99
N LEU A 254 -1.94 -8.47 -15.19
CA LEU A 254 -2.43 -8.89 -13.88
C LEU A 254 -3.70 -9.73 -13.97
N LEU A 255 -4.65 -9.35 -14.84
CA LEU A 255 -5.92 -10.07 -15.01
C LEU A 255 -5.74 -11.48 -15.53
N ALA A 256 -4.72 -11.71 -16.34
CA ALA A 256 -4.40 -13.03 -16.84
C ALA A 256 -3.73 -13.93 -15.79
N LEU A 257 -3.29 -13.40 -14.63
CA LEU A 257 -2.70 -14.19 -13.53
C LEU A 257 -1.55 -15.11 -13.98
N GLY A 258 -0.73 -14.66 -14.92
CA GLY A 258 0.36 -15.47 -15.50
C GLY A 258 -0.03 -16.35 -16.69
N TYR A 259 -1.30 -16.30 -17.11
CA TYR A 259 -1.85 -17.04 -18.26
C TYR A 259 -2.03 -16.15 -19.51
N GLN A 260 -1.18 -15.12 -19.69
CA GLN A 260 -1.34 -14.13 -20.76
C GLN A 260 -1.43 -14.75 -22.16
N GLN A 261 -0.75 -15.89 -22.39
CA GLN A 261 -0.81 -16.63 -23.65
C GLN A 261 -2.24 -17.07 -24.05
N PHE A 262 -3.15 -17.21 -23.09
CA PHE A 262 -4.55 -17.59 -23.35
C PHE A 262 -5.48 -16.39 -23.53
N PHE A 263 -5.03 -15.18 -23.13
CA PHE A 263 -5.79 -13.94 -23.25
C PHE A 263 -4.96 -12.82 -23.92
N PRO A 264 -4.30 -13.09 -25.07
CA PRO A 264 -3.31 -12.15 -25.63
C PRO A 264 -3.93 -10.82 -26.08
N ALA A 265 -5.24 -10.81 -26.32
CA ALA A 265 -5.98 -9.62 -26.73
C ALA A 265 -6.40 -8.74 -25.55
N LEU A 266 -6.42 -9.23 -24.29
CA LEU A 266 -6.85 -8.45 -23.14
C LEU A 266 -5.74 -7.49 -22.70
N GLN A 267 -5.99 -6.19 -22.79
CA GLN A 267 -4.99 -5.17 -22.45
C GLN A 267 -5.30 -4.47 -21.12
N ALA A 268 -6.56 -4.13 -20.87
CA ALA A 268 -6.96 -3.43 -19.66
C ALA A 268 -8.46 -3.62 -19.35
N LEU A 269 -8.80 -3.52 -18.08
CA LEU A 269 -10.15 -3.48 -17.54
C LEU A 269 -10.28 -2.26 -16.64
N ARG A 270 -11.36 -1.50 -16.79
CA ARG A 270 -11.82 -0.50 -15.81
C ARG A 270 -13.23 -0.84 -15.37
N VAL A 271 -13.48 -0.75 -14.08
CA VAL A 271 -14.80 -0.88 -13.46
C VAL A 271 -15.03 0.33 -12.58
N ASP A 272 -16.12 1.05 -12.84
CA ASP A 272 -16.59 2.11 -11.95
C ASP A 272 -17.88 1.66 -11.26
N VAL A 273 -17.88 1.73 -9.93
CA VAL A 273 -19.01 1.34 -9.08
C VAL A 273 -19.56 2.58 -8.39
N ALA A 274 -20.81 2.91 -8.67
CA ALA A 274 -21.50 4.00 -8.01
C ALA A 274 -21.75 3.67 -6.53
N PRO A 275 -21.88 4.70 -5.66
CA PRO A 275 -22.22 4.51 -4.26
C PRO A 275 -23.43 3.59 -4.06
N GLY A 276 -23.34 2.70 -3.07
CA GLY A 276 -24.34 1.69 -2.77
C GLY A 276 -24.42 0.53 -3.77
N GLY A 277 -23.49 0.43 -4.73
CA GLY A 277 -23.51 -0.60 -5.78
C GLY A 277 -24.64 -0.41 -6.80
N THR A 278 -25.21 0.80 -6.88
CA THR A 278 -26.42 1.12 -7.67
C THR A 278 -26.20 1.08 -9.18
N ALA A 279 -24.98 1.35 -9.63
CA ALA A 279 -24.59 1.28 -11.03
C ALA A 279 -23.15 0.74 -11.14
N LEU A 280 -22.90 0.00 -12.22
CA LEU A 280 -21.61 -0.57 -12.54
C LEU A 280 -21.30 -0.31 -14.01
N ASN A 281 -20.30 0.53 -14.28
CA ASN A 281 -19.80 0.76 -15.62
C ASN A 281 -18.53 -0.06 -15.81
N THR A 282 -18.38 -0.71 -16.96
CA THR A 282 -17.21 -1.54 -17.27
C THR A 282 -16.69 -1.19 -18.64
N TRP A 283 -15.38 -0.99 -18.74
CA TRP A 283 -14.68 -0.79 -20.00
C TRP A 283 -13.57 -1.83 -20.13
N VAL A 284 -13.49 -2.44 -21.30
CA VAL A 284 -12.46 -3.42 -21.62
C VAL A 284 -11.72 -2.94 -22.85
N LYS A 285 -10.39 -2.82 -22.73
CA LYS A 285 -9.53 -2.61 -23.89
C LYS A 285 -9.05 -3.96 -24.41
N GLN A 286 -9.36 -4.23 -25.67
CA GLN A 286 -8.89 -5.42 -26.38
C GLN A 286 -8.15 -5.02 -27.66
N GLY A 287 -7.16 -5.82 -28.06
CA GLY A 287 -6.44 -5.64 -29.33
C GLY A 287 -5.12 -6.40 -29.40
N SER A 288 -4.64 -6.65 -30.63
CA SER A 288 -3.32 -7.24 -30.91
C SER A 288 -2.18 -6.24 -30.80
N ASP A 289 -2.47 -4.95 -31.04
CA ASP A 289 -1.48 -3.88 -31.00
C ASP A 289 -1.40 -3.36 -29.57
N TRP A 290 -0.27 -3.59 -28.90
CA TRP A 290 0.01 -2.98 -27.60
C TRP A 290 0.36 -1.50 -27.80
N PRO A 291 -0.51 -0.55 -27.42
CA PRO A 291 -0.16 0.87 -27.48
C PRO A 291 0.95 1.18 -26.46
N ALA A 292 1.61 2.34 -26.60
CA ALA A 292 2.60 2.81 -25.63
C ALA A 292 2.03 2.95 -24.19
N SER A 293 0.71 3.12 -24.06
CA SER A 293 -0.03 3.00 -22.80
C SER A 293 -1.43 2.44 -23.08
N PRO A 294 -1.82 1.29 -22.49
CA PRO A 294 -3.16 0.70 -22.69
C PRO A 294 -4.28 1.55 -22.08
N TRP A 295 -3.91 2.50 -21.22
CA TRP A 295 -4.84 3.30 -20.41
C TRP A 295 -5.44 4.48 -21.15
N ALA A 296 -4.70 5.10 -22.06
CA ALA A 296 -5.14 6.29 -22.80
C ALA A 296 -6.35 6.05 -23.72
N ALA A 297 -6.68 4.78 -23.98
CA ALA A 297 -7.82 4.38 -24.79
C ALA A 297 -9.09 4.13 -23.97
N LEU A 298 -8.99 4.11 -22.63
CA LEU A 298 -10.16 4.04 -21.75
C LEU A 298 -10.67 5.47 -21.53
N PRO A 299 -12.00 5.69 -21.56
CA PRO A 299 -12.55 7.02 -21.30
C PRO A 299 -12.14 7.48 -19.89
N ALA A 300 -11.89 8.80 -19.75
CA ALA A 300 -11.58 9.44 -18.47
C ALA A 300 -12.82 9.49 -17.56
#